data_AF-A0A840GEX4-F1
#
_entry.id   AF-A0A840GEX4-F1
#
_cell.length_a   1.000
_cell.length_b   1.000
_cell.length_c   1.000
_cell.angle_alpha   90.00
_cell.angle_beta   90.00
_cell.angle_gamma   90.00
#
_symmetry.space_group_name_H-M   'P 1'
#
loop_
_entity.id
_entity.type
_entity.pdbx_description
1 polymer ?
#
loop_
_entity_poly.entity_id
_entity_poly.type
_entity_poly.pdbx_seq_one_letter_code
_entity_poly.pdbx_strand_id
1 'polypeptide(L)'
;MPEFQKPAPLDIKCTSTDCDNDLHCFKQLKKMTPDQRGKCRSCGADLVDWKRLHRRNKGDAAHTFEALQHELIRHHFFHRPVDEQAMRHAQRKGRIALKGAARDRLGKYLAVAEPPRDGRQTPLEGNAIYYAQHATATCCRTCLQYWHNIPKGRPLTAEEFDYCTSLVDLFLDEKLPDLADEPMKVPPRPRGLPPEPEGPHP
;
A
#
# COMPACT_ATOMS: atom_id res chain seq x y z
N MET A 1 0.18 12.57 36.28
CA MET A 1 -0.26 12.05 34.97
C MET A 1 0.97 11.48 34.30
N PRO A 2 1.09 10.17 34.08
CA PRO A 2 2.22 9.64 33.32
C PRO A 2 2.18 10.24 31.92
N GLU A 3 3.29 10.85 31.48
CA GLU A 3 3.43 11.39 30.13
C GLU A 3 3.25 10.26 29.12
N PHE A 4 2.27 10.40 28.23
CA PHE A 4 2.11 9.49 27.10
C PHE A 4 3.35 9.61 26.21
N GLN A 5 4.25 8.64 26.30
CA GLN A 5 5.32 8.49 25.32
C GLN A 5 4.74 7.86 24.07
N LYS A 6 4.69 8.62 22.97
CA LYS A 6 4.38 8.07 21.66
C LYS A 6 5.36 6.92 21.41
N PRO A 7 4.90 5.67 21.25
CA PRO A 7 5.80 4.57 20.92
C PRO A 7 6.57 4.96 19.66
N ALA A 8 7.86 4.64 19.64
CA ALA A 8 8.68 4.89 18.47
C ALA A 8 7.95 4.31 17.24
N PRO A 9 7.90 5.03 16.10
CA PRO A 9 7.32 4.48 14.89
C PRO A 9 7.94 3.11 14.68
N LEU A 10 7.11 2.07 14.51
CA LEU A 10 7.62 0.76 14.14
C LEU A 10 8.50 0.97 12.90
N ASP A 11 9.81 0.73 13.02
CA ASP A 11 10.79 0.80 11.92
C ASP A 11 10.56 -0.41 10.99
N ILE A 12 9.34 -0.46 10.45
CA ILE A 12 8.87 -1.51 9.57
C ILE A 12 9.49 -1.29 8.19
N LYS A 13 10.27 -2.28 7.76
CA LYS A 13 10.96 -2.27 6.48
C LYS A 13 10.20 -3.15 5.51
N CYS A 14 10.34 -2.88 4.22
CA CYS A 14 9.82 -3.78 3.17
C CYS A 14 10.44 -5.19 3.21
N THR A 15 11.40 -5.45 4.10
CA THR A 15 12.05 -6.74 4.32
C THR A 15 11.81 -7.31 5.71
N SER A 16 10.99 -6.64 6.54
CA SER A 16 10.62 -7.15 7.86
C SER A 16 9.79 -8.42 7.71
N THR A 17 9.95 -9.33 8.66
CA THR A 17 9.20 -10.58 8.78
C THR A 17 8.90 -10.86 10.24
N ASP A 18 7.79 -11.54 10.49
CA ASP A 18 7.31 -12.05 11.76
C ASP A 18 6.60 -13.38 11.46
N CYS A 19 7.40 -14.35 11.03
CA CYS A 19 6.93 -15.61 10.48
C CYS A 19 6.14 -16.44 11.49
N ASP A 20 6.38 -16.24 12.80
CA ASP A 20 5.67 -16.94 13.87
C ASP A 20 4.19 -16.51 13.96
N ASN A 21 3.87 -15.30 13.49
CA ASN A 21 2.52 -14.75 13.41
C ASN A 21 1.94 -14.78 11.98
N ASP A 22 2.47 -15.65 11.11
CA ASP A 22 2.09 -15.78 9.69
C ASP A 22 2.30 -14.50 8.84
N LEU A 23 3.22 -13.63 9.28
CA LEU A 23 3.59 -12.40 8.56
C LEU A 23 4.97 -12.54 7.91
N HIS A 24 4.97 -12.72 6.60
CA HIS A 24 6.14 -13.12 5.82
C HIS A 24 6.72 -11.96 5.00
N CYS A 25 7.75 -12.26 4.19
CA CYS A 25 8.27 -11.34 3.18
C CYS A 25 8.61 -12.12 1.91
N PHE A 26 7.96 -11.77 0.80
CA PHE A 26 8.13 -12.44 -0.49
C PHE A 26 9.13 -11.72 -1.41
N LYS A 27 9.71 -10.61 -0.95
CA LYS A 27 10.78 -9.91 -1.67
C LYS A 27 12.03 -10.78 -1.75
N GLN A 28 12.30 -11.27 -2.95
CA GLN A 28 13.37 -12.23 -3.25
C GLN A 28 14.78 -11.70 -2.90
N LEU A 29 15.61 -12.62 -2.42
CA LEU A 29 17.05 -12.44 -2.23
C LEU A 29 17.81 -12.77 -3.53
N LYS A 30 18.94 -12.11 -3.77
CA LYS A 30 19.81 -12.42 -4.93
C LYS A 30 20.30 -13.88 -4.95
N LYS A 31 20.47 -14.49 -3.79
CA LYS A 31 20.96 -15.87 -3.60
C LYS A 31 19.89 -16.95 -3.68
N MET A 32 18.61 -16.59 -3.86
CA MET A 32 17.53 -17.57 -3.93
C MET A 32 17.55 -18.34 -5.25
N THR A 33 17.40 -19.65 -5.15
CA THR A 33 17.25 -20.55 -6.30
C THR A 33 15.88 -20.35 -6.97
N PRO A 34 15.70 -20.79 -8.23
CA PRO A 34 14.42 -20.65 -8.93
C PRO A 34 13.21 -21.25 -8.19
N ASP A 35 13.39 -22.38 -7.50
CA ASP A 35 12.37 -23.09 -6.72
C ASP A 35 12.04 -22.42 -5.37
N GLN A 36 12.89 -21.51 -4.90
CA GLN A 36 12.66 -20.68 -3.71
C GLN A 36 11.93 -19.38 -4.06
N ARG A 37 11.87 -18.98 -5.33
CA ARG A 37 11.25 -17.73 -5.75
C ARG A 37 9.73 -17.81 -5.57
N GLY A 38 9.17 -16.81 -4.89
CA GLY A 38 7.76 -16.79 -4.50
C GLY A 38 7.51 -17.28 -3.07
N LYS A 39 8.50 -17.89 -2.42
CA LYS A 39 8.41 -18.29 -1.02
C LYS A 39 8.88 -17.17 -0.09
N CYS A 40 8.47 -17.23 1.17
CA CYS A 40 8.97 -16.36 2.21
C CYS A 40 10.50 -16.44 2.27
N ARG A 41 11.16 -15.28 2.23
CA ARG A 41 12.63 -15.20 2.23
C ARG A 41 13.29 -15.65 3.53
N SER A 42 12.53 -15.71 4.63
CA SER A 42 13.03 -16.02 5.97
C SER A 42 12.78 -17.48 6.34
N CYS A 43 11.52 -17.94 6.27
CA CYS A 43 11.14 -19.30 6.67
C CYS A 43 10.86 -20.25 5.49
N GLY A 44 10.75 -19.75 4.25
CA GLY A 44 10.43 -20.57 3.08
C GLY A 44 8.96 -20.94 2.90
N ALA A 45 8.04 -20.35 3.67
CA ALA A 45 6.59 -20.55 3.52
C ALA A 45 6.12 -20.21 2.09
N ASP A 46 5.26 -21.07 1.53
CA ASP A 46 4.71 -20.96 0.18
C ASP A 46 3.19 -20.80 0.26
N LEU A 47 2.75 -19.56 0.50
CA LEU A 47 1.35 -19.26 0.87
C LEU A 47 0.56 -18.58 -0.26
N VAL A 48 1.24 -18.08 -1.29
CA VAL A 48 0.63 -17.24 -2.32
C VAL A 48 0.43 -18.05 -3.60
N ASP A 49 -0.80 -18.10 -4.11
CA ASP A 49 -1.06 -18.61 -5.47
C ASP A 49 -0.60 -17.58 -6.52
N TRP A 50 0.70 -17.59 -6.79
CA TRP A 50 1.32 -16.72 -7.80
C TRP A 50 0.72 -16.90 -9.19
N LYS A 51 0.25 -18.10 -9.54
CA LYS A 51 -0.35 -18.35 -10.86
C LYS A 51 -1.67 -17.62 -11.02
N ARG A 52 -2.49 -17.60 -9.97
CA ARG A 52 -3.75 -16.85 -9.94
C ARG A 52 -3.50 -15.34 -9.90
N LEU A 53 -2.61 -14.89 -9.02
CA LEU A 53 -2.30 -13.46 -8.84
C LEU A 53 -1.70 -12.85 -10.11
N HIS A 54 -0.76 -13.53 -10.77
CA HIS A 54 -0.10 -13.01 -11.98
C HIS A 54 -1.03 -12.90 -13.22
N ARG A 55 -2.27 -13.41 -13.15
CA ARG A 55 -3.30 -13.10 -14.16
C ARG A 55 -3.71 -11.63 -14.13
N ARG A 56 -3.45 -10.92 -13.01
CA ARG A 56 -3.78 -9.51 -12.80
C ARG A 56 -5.24 -9.22 -13.10
N ASN A 57 -6.12 -10.11 -12.65
CA ASN A 57 -7.56 -9.94 -12.83
C ASN A 57 -8.09 -8.96 -11.78
N LYS A 58 -8.57 -7.79 -12.22
CA LYS A 58 -9.19 -6.81 -11.32
C LYS A 58 -10.46 -7.31 -10.61
N GLY A 59 -11.17 -8.26 -11.21
CA GLY A 59 -12.32 -8.92 -10.58
C GLY A 59 -11.95 -9.90 -9.47
N ASP A 60 -10.66 -10.17 -9.27
CA ASP A 60 -10.12 -11.10 -8.26
C ASP A 60 -9.29 -10.36 -7.19
N ALA A 61 -9.64 -9.09 -6.97
CA ALA A 61 -8.92 -8.22 -6.03
C ALA A 61 -9.00 -8.72 -4.58
N ALA A 62 -10.12 -9.30 -4.16
CA ALA A 62 -10.26 -9.86 -2.81
C ALA A 62 -9.20 -10.92 -2.51
N HIS A 63 -8.99 -11.85 -3.44
CA HIS A 63 -7.91 -12.84 -3.32
C HIS A 63 -6.52 -12.19 -3.34
N THR A 64 -6.34 -11.14 -4.16
CA THR A 64 -5.09 -10.39 -4.20
C THR A 64 -4.80 -9.71 -2.85
N PHE A 65 -5.81 -9.13 -2.20
CA PHE A 65 -5.67 -8.46 -0.89
C PHE A 65 -5.35 -9.46 0.22
N GLU A 66 -6.07 -10.57 0.28
CA GLU A 66 -5.79 -11.67 1.21
C GLU A 66 -4.34 -12.15 1.06
N ALA A 67 -3.90 -12.43 -0.18
CA ALA A 67 -2.53 -12.85 -0.43
C ALA A 67 -1.50 -11.79 -0.01
N LEU A 68 -1.75 -10.51 -0.31
CA LEU A 68 -0.88 -9.41 0.09
C LEU A 68 -0.75 -9.31 1.62
N GLN A 69 -1.83 -9.53 2.36
CA GLN A 69 -1.84 -9.44 3.82
C GLN A 69 -0.97 -10.51 4.52
N HIS A 70 -0.55 -11.56 3.84
CA HIS A 70 0.51 -12.46 4.36
C HIS A 70 1.91 -11.82 4.35
N GLU A 71 2.13 -10.66 3.72
CA GLU A 71 3.39 -9.93 3.82
C GLU A 71 3.32 -8.84 4.89
N LEU A 72 4.23 -8.87 5.86
CA LEU A 72 4.20 -8.03 7.07
C LEU A 72 4.03 -6.54 6.74
N ILE A 73 4.80 -6.01 5.79
CA ILE A 73 4.69 -4.61 5.39
C ILE A 73 3.30 -4.28 4.83
N ARG A 74 2.69 -5.18 4.06
CA ARG A 74 1.36 -4.96 3.48
C ARG A 74 0.29 -5.07 4.56
N HIS A 75 0.35 -6.12 5.37
CA HIS A 75 -0.50 -6.32 6.53
C HIS A 75 -0.54 -5.05 7.40
N HIS A 76 0.63 -4.48 7.69
CA HIS A 76 0.73 -3.25 8.44
C HIS A 76 -0.05 -2.11 7.78
N PHE A 77 0.08 -1.89 6.46
CA PHE A 77 -0.67 -0.82 5.77
C PHE A 77 -2.16 -1.10 5.61
N PHE A 78 -2.57 -2.36 5.53
CA PHE A 78 -3.99 -2.73 5.57
C PHE A 78 -4.62 -2.36 6.92
N HIS A 79 -3.94 -2.61 8.03
CA HIS A 79 -4.51 -2.43 9.37
C HIS A 79 -4.19 -1.07 10.01
N ARG A 80 -3.09 -0.42 9.61
CA ARG A 80 -2.69 0.88 10.16
C ARG A 80 -3.80 1.92 9.91
N PRO A 81 -4.26 2.65 10.94
CA PRO A 81 -5.20 3.75 10.76
C PRO A 81 -4.62 4.81 9.82
N VAL A 82 -5.48 5.40 9.00
CA VAL A 82 -5.08 6.55 8.18
C VAL A 82 -4.91 7.74 9.11
N ASP A 83 -3.75 8.38 9.06
CA ASP A 83 -3.46 9.53 9.91
C ASP A 83 -4.44 10.70 9.68
N GLU A 84 -4.57 11.57 10.68
CA GLU A 84 -5.51 12.69 10.65
C GLU A 84 -5.30 13.63 9.45
N GLN A 85 -4.05 13.88 9.06
CA GLN A 85 -3.74 14.73 7.92
C GLN A 85 -4.24 14.11 6.61
N ALA A 86 -4.02 12.81 6.43
CA ALA A 86 -4.49 12.04 5.30
C ALA A 86 -6.03 11.96 5.27
N MET A 87 -6.68 11.74 6.42
CA MET A 87 -8.15 11.74 6.54
C MET A 87 -8.75 13.10 6.17
N ARG A 88 -8.22 14.19 6.73
CA ARG A 88 -8.69 15.55 6.41
C ARG A 88 -8.39 15.93 4.96
N HIS A 89 -7.32 15.42 4.38
CA HIS A 89 -7.07 15.59 2.94
C HIS A 89 -8.11 14.84 2.10
N ALA A 90 -8.40 13.58 2.42
CA ALA A 90 -9.41 12.78 1.74
C ALA A 90 -10.80 13.43 1.81
N GLN A 91 -11.24 13.85 3.00
CA GLN A 91 -12.50 14.55 3.23
C GLN A 91 -12.62 15.85 2.41
N ARG A 92 -11.58 16.70 2.41
CA ARG A 92 -11.58 17.93 1.59
C ARG A 92 -11.67 17.66 0.08
N LYS A 93 -11.29 16.46 -0.36
CA LYS A 93 -11.27 16.09 -1.77
C LYS A 93 -12.55 15.39 -2.20
N GLY A 94 -13.18 14.61 -1.31
CA GLY A 94 -14.25 13.68 -1.67
C GLY A 94 -13.70 12.44 -2.38
N ARG A 95 -14.46 11.34 -2.32
CA ARG A 95 -14.06 10.03 -2.88
C ARG A 95 -13.73 10.10 -4.36
N ILE A 96 -14.57 10.76 -5.17
CA ILE A 96 -14.43 10.79 -6.63
C ILE A 96 -13.10 11.45 -7.02
N ALA A 97 -12.83 12.64 -6.49
CA ALA A 97 -11.60 13.36 -6.81
C ALA A 97 -10.36 12.75 -6.11
N LEU A 98 -10.51 12.00 -5.02
CA LEU A 98 -9.43 11.23 -4.41
C LEU A 98 -8.96 10.10 -5.34
N LYS A 99 -9.89 9.32 -5.90
CA LYS A 99 -9.58 8.28 -6.89
C LYS A 99 -8.95 8.86 -8.16
N GLY A 100 -9.47 9.98 -8.65
CA GLY A 100 -8.82 10.74 -9.74
C GLY A 100 -7.36 11.11 -9.43
N ALA A 101 -7.10 11.63 -8.23
CA ALA A 101 -5.73 11.93 -7.82
C ALA A 101 -4.85 10.68 -7.62
N ALA A 102 -5.43 9.55 -7.21
CA ALA A 102 -4.72 8.28 -7.14
C ALA A 102 -4.25 7.86 -8.53
N ARG A 103 -5.14 7.90 -9.54
CA ARG A 103 -4.82 7.63 -10.94
C ARG A 103 -3.71 8.56 -11.46
N ASP A 104 -3.83 9.86 -11.27
CA ASP A 104 -2.82 10.84 -11.71
C ASP A 104 -1.45 10.57 -11.08
N ARG A 105 -1.44 10.23 -9.78
CA ARG A 105 -0.23 9.90 -9.05
C ARG A 105 0.42 8.63 -9.59
N LEU A 106 -0.35 7.56 -9.81
CA LEU A 106 0.17 6.33 -10.39
C LEU A 106 0.73 6.60 -11.79
N GLY A 107 0.06 7.45 -12.59
CA GLY A 107 0.55 7.84 -13.91
C GLY A 107 1.94 8.48 -13.84
N LYS A 108 2.11 9.44 -12.92
CA LYS A 108 3.35 10.20 -12.76
C LYS A 108 4.50 9.43 -12.10
N TYR A 109 4.20 8.57 -11.12
CA TYR A 109 5.20 7.99 -10.21
C TYR A 109 5.32 6.46 -10.27
N LEU A 110 4.52 5.79 -11.11
CA LEU A 110 4.55 4.32 -11.25
C LEU A 110 4.50 3.85 -12.71
N ALA A 111 3.72 4.54 -13.55
CA ALA A 111 3.45 4.11 -14.92
C ALA A 111 4.62 4.33 -15.89
N VAL A 112 5.50 5.28 -15.62
CA VAL A 112 6.68 5.56 -16.43
C VAL A 112 7.75 4.48 -16.29
N ALA A 113 8.61 4.32 -17.31
CA ALA A 113 9.68 3.31 -17.33
C ALA A 113 10.67 3.47 -16.16
N GLU A 114 11.00 4.73 -15.84
CA GLU A 114 11.96 5.12 -14.81
C GLU A 114 11.33 6.15 -13.87
N PRO A 115 10.56 5.72 -12.86
CA PRO A 115 9.93 6.65 -11.94
C PRO A 115 10.94 7.44 -11.12
N PRO A 116 10.69 8.74 -10.88
CA PRO A 116 11.59 9.55 -10.07
C PRO A 116 11.62 9.00 -8.64
N ARG A 117 12.84 8.76 -8.13
CA ARG A 117 13.09 8.17 -6.80
C ARG A 117 12.42 6.81 -6.60
N ASP A 118 12.45 5.93 -7.61
CA ASP A 118 11.87 4.58 -7.50
C ASP A 118 12.39 3.83 -6.25
N GLY A 119 11.46 3.26 -5.48
CA GLY A 119 11.69 2.68 -4.15
C GLY A 119 11.50 3.65 -2.98
N ARG A 120 11.41 4.96 -3.23
CA ARG A 120 11.20 6.04 -2.24
C ARG A 120 10.19 7.10 -2.70
N GLN A 121 9.49 6.87 -3.82
CA GLN A 121 8.56 7.84 -4.40
C GLN A 121 7.26 7.99 -3.61
N THR A 122 6.95 7.00 -2.76
CA THR A 122 5.72 6.92 -1.98
C THR A 122 6.04 7.06 -0.50
N PRO A 123 5.72 8.21 0.13
CA PRO A 123 5.82 8.38 1.58
C PRO A 123 4.99 7.34 2.33
N LEU A 124 5.17 7.21 3.65
CA LEU A 124 4.44 6.22 4.45
C LEU A 124 3.14 6.78 5.05
N GLU A 125 2.94 8.10 5.03
CA GLU A 125 1.81 8.77 5.70
C GLU A 125 1.53 10.16 5.10
N GLY A 126 0.45 10.81 5.55
CA GLY A 126 0.04 12.16 5.15
C GLY A 126 -0.88 12.22 3.92
N ASN A 127 -1.11 11.09 3.25
CA ASN A 127 -2.11 10.95 2.20
C ASN A 127 -2.64 9.50 2.11
N ALA A 128 -3.96 9.30 2.09
CA ALA A 128 -4.59 7.98 2.01
C ALA A 128 -4.14 7.15 0.80
N ILE A 129 -3.82 7.81 -0.32
CA ILE A 129 -3.29 7.14 -1.53
C ILE A 129 -1.97 6.42 -1.22
N TYR A 130 -1.16 6.93 -0.29
CA TYR A 130 0.12 6.31 0.06
C TYR A 130 -0.08 4.98 0.80
N TYR A 131 -1.04 4.94 1.72
CA TYR A 131 -1.45 3.72 2.41
C TYR A 131 -1.93 2.68 1.39
N ALA A 132 -2.79 3.09 0.46
CA ALA A 132 -3.28 2.23 -0.61
C ALA A 132 -2.14 1.68 -1.48
N GLN A 133 -1.20 2.53 -1.89
CA GLN A 133 -0.06 2.09 -2.70
C GLN A 133 0.85 1.09 -1.98
N HIS A 134 1.09 1.30 -0.68
CA HIS A 134 1.89 0.35 0.09
C HIS A 134 1.14 -0.93 0.39
N ALA A 135 -0.15 -0.88 0.76
CA ALA A 135 -0.97 -2.08 0.98
C ALA A 135 -1.03 -2.96 -0.29
N THR A 136 -1.26 -2.34 -1.45
CA THR A 136 -1.46 -3.05 -2.73
C THR A 136 -0.18 -3.38 -3.50
N ALA A 137 1.00 -3.16 -2.91
CA ALA A 137 2.29 -3.32 -3.57
C ALA A 137 2.46 -2.50 -4.88
N THR A 138 1.75 -1.38 -5.00
CA THR A 138 1.83 -0.41 -6.12
C THR A 138 2.64 0.85 -5.76
N CYS A 139 3.46 0.79 -4.70
CA CYS A 139 4.24 1.94 -4.23
C CYS A 139 5.55 2.18 -5.00
N CYS A 140 6.09 1.16 -5.69
CA CYS A 140 7.29 1.26 -6.54
C CYS A 140 7.40 0.11 -7.55
N ARG A 141 8.31 0.24 -8.54
CA ARG A 141 8.52 -0.80 -9.57
C ARG A 141 9.06 -2.10 -9.00
N THR A 142 9.81 -2.04 -7.89
CA THR A 142 10.26 -3.27 -7.21
C THR A 142 9.07 -4.07 -6.71
N CYS A 143 8.10 -3.41 -6.08
CA CYS A 143 6.90 -4.07 -5.55
C CYS A 143 6.04 -4.65 -6.68
N LEU A 144 5.82 -3.87 -7.76
CA LEU A 144 5.14 -4.37 -8.95
C LEU A 144 5.81 -5.61 -9.57
N GLN A 145 7.15 -5.66 -9.56
CA GLN A 145 7.87 -6.76 -10.16
C GLN A 145 7.66 -8.07 -9.41
N TYR A 146 7.82 -8.10 -8.09
CA TYR A 146 7.78 -9.37 -7.35
C TYR A 146 6.36 -9.78 -6.94
N TRP A 147 5.43 -8.83 -6.79
CA TRP A 147 4.03 -9.16 -6.51
C TRP A 147 3.25 -9.39 -7.79
N HIS A 148 3.28 -8.42 -8.72
CA HIS A 148 2.34 -8.39 -9.86
C HIS A 148 2.95 -8.95 -11.15
N ASN A 149 4.20 -9.40 -11.10
CA ASN A 149 4.99 -9.85 -12.24
C ASN A 149 5.04 -8.83 -13.39
N ILE A 150 5.16 -7.54 -13.03
CA ILE A 150 5.29 -6.44 -13.99
C ILE A 150 6.75 -5.96 -14.01
N PRO A 151 7.49 -6.16 -15.12
CA PRO A 151 8.92 -5.91 -15.17
C PRO A 151 9.27 -4.42 -15.10
N LYS A 152 10.45 -4.10 -14.56
CA LYS A 152 10.99 -2.73 -14.56
C LYS A 152 11.51 -2.32 -15.94
N GLY A 153 11.81 -1.03 -16.12
CA GLY A 153 12.52 -0.53 -17.31
C GLY A 153 11.64 -0.34 -18.54
N ARG A 154 10.32 -0.50 -18.41
CA ARG A 154 9.35 -0.11 -19.44
C ARG A 154 8.12 0.56 -18.83
N PRO A 155 7.42 1.41 -19.59
CA PRO A 155 6.13 1.93 -19.15
C PRO A 155 5.13 0.80 -18.90
N LEU A 156 4.15 1.06 -18.04
CA LEU A 156 3.00 0.16 -17.88
C LEU A 156 2.16 0.16 -19.16
N THR A 157 1.61 -1.00 -19.49
CA THR A 157 0.54 -1.07 -20.49
C THR A 157 -0.74 -0.44 -19.93
N ALA A 158 -1.70 -0.13 -20.79
CA ALA A 158 -2.99 0.40 -20.35
C ALA A 158 -3.70 -0.57 -19.40
N GLU A 159 -3.63 -1.87 -19.66
CA GLU A 159 -4.23 -2.92 -18.81
C GLU A 159 -3.54 -3.04 -17.44
N GLU A 160 -2.20 -3.01 -17.42
CA GLU A 160 -1.43 -3.04 -16.16
C GLU A 160 -1.70 -1.80 -15.31
N PHE A 161 -1.82 -0.64 -15.95
CA PHE A 161 -2.17 0.60 -15.29
C PHE A 161 -3.58 0.56 -14.71
N ASP A 162 -4.57 0.12 -15.52
CA ASP A 162 -5.96 -0.04 -15.08
C ASP A 162 -6.10 -1.01 -13.91
N TYR A 163 -5.38 -2.13 -13.97
CA TYR A 163 -5.31 -3.10 -12.86
C TYR A 163 -4.77 -2.45 -11.58
N CYS A 164 -3.63 -1.75 -11.66
CA CYS A 164 -3.03 -1.09 -10.49
C CYS A 164 -3.95 -0.01 -9.91
N THR A 165 -4.61 0.79 -10.76
CA THR A 165 -5.56 1.81 -10.30
C THR A 165 -6.78 1.17 -9.65
N SER A 166 -7.28 0.06 -10.20
CA SER A 166 -8.43 -0.67 -9.62
C SER A 166 -8.12 -1.19 -8.21
N LEU A 167 -6.93 -1.76 -7.98
CA LEU A 167 -6.53 -2.21 -6.65
C LEU A 167 -6.47 -1.05 -5.64
N VAL A 168 -5.92 0.10 -6.05
CA VAL A 168 -5.83 1.28 -5.20
C VAL A 168 -7.23 1.82 -4.88
N ASP A 169 -8.13 1.87 -5.86
CA ASP A 169 -9.50 2.35 -5.66
C ASP A 169 -10.29 1.44 -4.72
N LEU A 170 -10.19 0.11 -4.90
CA LEU A 170 -10.85 -0.87 -4.04
C LEU A 170 -10.34 -0.80 -2.60
N PHE A 171 -9.02 -0.63 -2.41
CA PHE A 171 -8.47 -0.43 -1.08
C PHE A 171 -9.00 0.86 -0.44
N LEU A 172 -9.05 1.96 -1.19
CA LEU A 172 -9.57 3.23 -0.66
C LEU A 172 -11.05 3.12 -0.27
N ASP A 173 -11.84 2.36 -1.02
CA ASP A 173 -13.24 2.10 -0.68
C ASP A 173 -13.39 1.31 0.62
N GLU A 174 -12.60 0.25 0.78
CA GLU A 174 -12.59 -0.57 2.00
C GLU A 174 -12.05 0.21 3.21
N LYS A 175 -10.99 1.00 3.01
CA LYS A 175 -10.31 1.74 4.08
C LYS A 175 -11.09 2.97 4.53
N LEU A 176 -11.85 3.58 3.64
CA LEU A 176 -12.60 4.82 3.86
C LEU A 176 -14.08 4.63 3.49
N PRO A 177 -14.82 3.74 4.18
CA PRO A 177 -16.21 3.43 3.83
C PRO A 177 -17.12 4.66 3.97
N ASP A 178 -16.86 5.51 4.98
CA ASP A 178 -17.70 6.67 5.29
C ASP A 178 -17.29 7.97 4.57
N LEU A 179 -16.33 7.89 3.64
CA LEU A 179 -15.92 9.07 2.87
C LEU A 179 -17.02 9.47 1.87
N ALA A 180 -17.50 10.71 1.97
CA ALA A 180 -18.45 11.27 1.03
C ALA A 180 -17.87 11.36 -0.39
N ASP A 181 -18.73 11.22 -1.41
CA ASP A 181 -18.31 11.28 -2.81
C ASP A 181 -17.77 12.65 -3.20
N GLU A 182 -18.45 13.69 -2.74
CA GLU A 182 -18.13 15.09 -3.00
C GLU A 182 -17.25 15.70 -1.89
N PRO A 183 -16.47 16.76 -2.22
CA PRO A 183 -15.70 17.52 -1.24
C PRO A 183 -16.53 18.01 -0.05
N MET A 184 -16.05 17.81 1.17
CA MET A 184 -16.62 18.45 2.36
C MET A 184 -15.73 19.58 2.90
N LYS A 185 -16.37 20.61 3.47
CA LYS A 185 -15.64 21.71 4.14
C LYS A 185 -15.06 21.19 5.45
N VAL A 186 -13.75 20.96 5.49
CA VAL A 186 -13.03 20.58 6.71
C VAL A 186 -12.36 21.82 7.32
N PRO A 187 -12.71 22.23 8.55
CA PRO A 187 -12.10 23.39 9.21
C PRO A 187 -10.58 23.22 9.34
N PRO A 188 -9.76 24.26 9.10
CA PRO A 188 -8.32 24.18 9.27
C PRO A 188 -7.96 23.83 10.72
N ARG A 189 -6.96 22.96 10.91
CA ARG A 189 -6.45 22.65 12.24
C ARG A 189 -5.62 23.83 12.76
N PRO A 190 -5.86 24.32 13.99
CA PRO A 190 -5.00 25.31 14.63
C PRO A 190 -3.54 24.82 14.70
N ARG A 191 -2.58 25.70 14.39
CA ARG A 191 -1.15 25.37 14.52
C ARG A 191 -0.83 25.12 16.00
N GLY A 192 -0.05 24.07 16.27
CA GLY A 192 0.45 23.78 17.62
C GLY A 192 -0.42 22.84 18.46
N LEU A 193 -1.55 22.36 17.95
CA LEU A 193 -2.28 21.28 18.61
C LEU A 193 -1.51 19.96 18.48
N PRO A 194 -1.33 19.20 19.57
CA PRO A 194 -0.74 17.87 19.51
C PRO A 194 -1.61 16.96 18.62
N PRO A 195 -1.03 16.03 17.83
CA PRO A 195 -1.77 15.08 17.00
C PRO A 195 -2.87 14.42 17.82
N GLU A 196 -4.08 14.27 17.26
CA GLU A 196 -5.12 13.54 17.98
C GLU A 196 -4.64 12.11 18.21
N PRO A 197 -4.96 11.50 19.37
CA PRO A 197 -4.51 10.15 19.67
C PRO A 197 -4.93 9.22 18.54
N GLU A 198 -3.96 8.46 18.01
CA GLU A 198 -4.23 7.39 17.05
C GLU A 198 -5.30 6.50 17.71
N GLY A 199 -6.48 6.43 17.09
CA GLY A 199 -7.60 5.64 17.63
C GLY A 199 -7.17 4.20 17.92
N PRO A 200 -7.89 3.48 18.79
CA PRO A 200 -7.44 2.17 19.26
C PRO A 200 -7.10 1.26 18.08
N HIS A 201 -5.87 0.74 18.09
CA HIS A 201 -5.47 -0.35 17.22
C HIS A 201 -6.33 -1.57 17.58
N PRO A 202 -7.00 -2.24 16.61
CA PRO A 202 -7.54 -3.56 16.85
C PRO A 202 -6.41 -4.56 17.14
#